data_AF-A0A8S3F2X0-F1
#
_entry.id   AF-A0A8S3F2X0-F1
#
_cell.length_a   1.000
_cell.length_b   1.000
_cell.length_c   1.000
_cell.angle_alpha   90.00
_cell.angle_beta   90.00
_cell.angle_gamma   90.00
#
_symmetry.space_group_name_H-M   'P 1'
#
loop_
_entity.id
_entity.type
_entity.pdbx_description
1 polymer ?
#
loop_
_entity_poly.entity_id
_entity_poly.type
_entity_poly.pdbx_seq_one_letter_code
_entity_poly.pdbx_strand_id
1 'polypeptide(L)'
;IDAVLDEIATMTLCEIPDDEPITPEQFLHNTQDLCNVASKQIQIKSHNVEDAVLEVIDLLCGDIISSNEGNDNMQYSGAALNADDEETDGYETVVGHDHATVKSARSSQPQSSITNRTRHISSGKSSKARIKSSAALTTVSRRKREQQNESLQAAITELINHFSHRNLDAIVRVIKMTLEKLRKRITSTLTYAGNHHEAPVFKVFAELAIPIVTIQPPTDEVQILLSKAVQTIISIAKTISQWDKNRKRVS
;
A
#
# COMPACT_ATOMS: atom_id res chain seq x y z
N ILE A 1 8.48 1.58 -15.63
CA ILE A 1 8.28 0.86 -14.35
C ILE A 1 8.87 -0.54 -14.42
N ASP A 2 8.44 -1.41 -15.35
CA ASP A 2 8.90 -2.81 -15.39
C ASP A 2 10.43 -2.97 -15.46
N ALA A 3 11.10 -2.19 -16.32
CA ALA A 3 12.56 -2.22 -16.42
C ALA A 3 13.27 -1.89 -15.09
N VAL A 4 12.71 -0.98 -14.28
CA VAL A 4 13.27 -0.62 -12.96
C VAL A 4 13.05 -1.74 -11.96
N LEU A 5 11.90 -2.41 -12.01
CA LEU A 5 11.60 -3.58 -11.17
C LEU A 5 12.51 -4.77 -11.52
N ASP A 6 12.76 -5.00 -12.80
CA ASP A 6 13.70 -6.04 -13.26
C ASP A 6 15.15 -5.70 -12.87
N GLU A 7 15.53 -4.42 -12.90
CA GLU A 7 16.83 -3.97 -12.41
C GLU A 7 16.97 -4.26 -10.91
N ILE A 8 15.98 -3.89 -10.08
CA ILE A 8 15.96 -4.24 -8.65
C ILE A 8 16.12 -5.75 -8.46
N ALA A 9 15.40 -6.55 -9.23
CA ALA A 9 15.40 -8.02 -9.15
C ALA A 9 16.74 -8.66 -9.54
N THR A 10 17.59 -7.96 -10.30
CA THR A 10 18.86 -8.47 -10.82
C THR A 10 20.09 -7.86 -10.16
N MET A 11 19.92 -6.98 -9.18
CA MET A 11 21.04 -6.39 -8.44
C MET A 11 21.88 -7.43 -7.70
N THR A 12 23.19 -7.20 -7.64
CA THR A 12 24.13 -8.04 -6.90
C THR A 12 24.16 -7.61 -5.44
N LEU A 13 23.77 -8.52 -4.55
CA LEU A 13 23.82 -8.30 -3.08
C LEU A 13 25.02 -8.97 -2.41
N CYS A 14 25.63 -9.93 -3.09
CA CYS A 14 26.75 -10.72 -2.59
C CYS A 14 27.52 -11.28 -3.78
N GLU A 15 28.84 -11.22 -3.69
CA GLU A 15 29.76 -11.81 -4.66
C GLU A 15 30.39 -13.05 -4.05
N ILE A 16 30.35 -14.13 -4.82
CA ILE A 16 30.91 -15.42 -4.43
C ILE A 16 32.13 -15.63 -5.33
N PRO A 17 33.32 -15.89 -4.77
CA PRO A 17 34.53 -16.08 -5.57
C PRO A 17 34.41 -17.31 -6.46
N ASP A 18 34.68 -17.10 -7.76
CA ASP A 18 34.72 -18.17 -8.75
C ASP A 18 36.14 -18.68 -9.06
N ASP A 19 37.17 -17.86 -8.81
CA ASP A 19 38.58 -18.16 -9.10
C ASP A 19 39.44 -18.37 -7.84
N GLU A 20 39.67 -17.32 -7.04
CA GLU A 20 40.53 -17.39 -5.85
C GLU A 20 39.72 -17.38 -4.55
N PRO A 21 40.00 -18.29 -3.59
CA PRO A 21 39.37 -18.25 -2.28
C PRO A 21 39.73 -16.98 -1.50
N ILE A 22 38.74 -16.42 -0.82
CA ILE A 22 38.89 -15.23 0.04
C ILE A 22 38.78 -15.61 1.52
N THR A 23 39.18 -14.73 2.43
CA THR A 23 38.98 -15.01 3.85
C THR A 23 37.51 -14.79 4.24
N PRO A 24 36.98 -15.49 5.26
CA PRO A 24 35.62 -15.29 5.75
C PRO A 24 35.31 -13.83 6.14
N GLU A 25 36.30 -13.11 6.69
CA GLU A 25 36.19 -11.71 7.09
C GLU A 25 36.07 -10.80 5.87
N GLN A 26 36.89 -11.06 4.85
CA GLN A 26 36.84 -10.32 3.58
C GLN A 26 35.50 -10.55 2.88
N PHE A 27 34.99 -11.78 2.87
CA PHE A 27 33.66 -12.09 2.35
C PHE A 27 32.56 -11.31 3.06
N LEU A 28 32.59 -11.27 4.40
CA LEU A 28 31.61 -10.51 5.18
C LEU A 28 31.69 -9.01 4.85
N HIS A 29 32.90 -8.44 4.81
CA HIS A 29 33.12 -7.04 4.52
C HIS A 29 32.59 -6.66 3.12
N ASN A 30 32.98 -7.41 2.09
CA ASN A 30 32.51 -7.20 0.71
C ASN A 30 30.98 -7.32 0.62
N THR A 31 30.40 -8.31 1.29
CA THR A 31 28.94 -8.49 1.32
C THR A 31 28.25 -7.30 2.00
N GLN A 32 28.80 -6.78 3.10
CA GLN A 32 28.25 -5.60 3.77
C GLN A 32 28.29 -4.36 2.87
N ASP A 33 29.39 -4.12 2.18
CA ASP A 33 29.53 -2.98 1.27
C ASP A 33 28.56 -3.07 0.09
N LEU A 34 28.47 -4.24 -0.54
CA LEU A 34 27.48 -4.50 -1.60
C LEU A 34 26.06 -4.30 -1.10
N CYS A 35 25.71 -4.83 0.08
CA CYS A 35 24.39 -4.65 0.68
C CYS A 35 24.08 -3.17 0.99
N ASN A 36 25.06 -2.40 1.45
CA ASN A 36 24.92 -0.97 1.75
C ASN A 36 24.66 -0.15 0.48
N VAL A 37 25.41 -0.43 -0.60
CA VAL A 37 25.20 0.22 -1.89
C VAL A 37 23.87 -0.21 -2.50
N ALA A 38 23.58 -1.51 -2.47
CA ALA A 38 22.36 -2.06 -3.04
C ALA A 38 21.11 -1.55 -2.33
N SER A 39 21.11 -1.48 -1.00
CA SER A 39 19.99 -0.94 -0.21
C SER A 39 19.64 0.50 -0.65
N LYS A 40 20.64 1.37 -0.79
CA LYS A 40 20.45 2.76 -1.27
C LYS A 40 19.85 2.80 -2.67
N GLN A 41 20.38 1.98 -3.58
CA GLN A 41 19.94 1.92 -4.97
C GLN A 41 18.52 1.34 -5.09
N ILE A 42 18.21 0.27 -4.38
CA ILE A 42 16.86 -0.32 -4.35
C ILE A 42 15.86 0.69 -3.78
N GLN A 43 16.22 1.44 -2.73
CA GLN A 43 15.37 2.48 -2.17
C GLN A 43 15.06 3.58 -3.20
N ILE A 44 16.09 4.09 -3.90
CA ILE A 44 15.93 5.11 -4.95
C ILE A 44 15.05 4.58 -6.08
N LYS A 45 15.31 3.36 -6.55
CA LYS A 45 14.54 2.74 -7.64
C LYS A 45 13.09 2.48 -7.22
N SER A 46 12.86 1.99 -6.01
CA SER A 46 11.53 1.81 -5.43
C SER A 46 10.77 3.13 -5.38
N HIS A 47 11.43 4.21 -4.98
CA HIS A 47 10.84 5.55 -4.95
C HIS A 47 10.53 6.07 -6.37
N ASN A 48 11.42 5.86 -7.33
CA ASN A 48 11.16 6.23 -8.73
C ASN A 48 9.95 5.46 -9.31
N VAL A 49 9.75 4.21 -8.91
CA VAL A 49 8.56 3.45 -9.30
C VAL A 49 7.31 4.05 -8.67
N GLU A 50 7.35 4.37 -7.39
CA GLU A 50 6.25 5.04 -6.67
C GLU A 50 5.88 6.37 -7.35
N ASP A 51 6.86 7.23 -7.63
CA ASP A 51 6.64 8.53 -8.27
C ASP A 51 6.04 8.39 -9.67
N ALA A 52 6.55 7.45 -10.48
CA ALA A 52 5.99 7.18 -11.81
C ALA A 52 4.53 6.68 -11.74
N VAL A 53 4.19 5.86 -10.74
CA VAL A 53 2.79 5.42 -10.52
C VAL A 53 1.92 6.59 -10.11
N LEU A 54 2.42 7.45 -9.22
CA LEU A 54 1.73 8.63 -8.76
C LEU A 54 1.50 9.67 -9.87
N GLU A 55 2.43 9.82 -10.81
CA GLU A 55 2.29 10.64 -12.02
C GLU A 55 1.22 10.06 -12.96
N VAL A 56 1.23 8.73 -13.16
CA VAL A 56 0.17 8.05 -13.96
C VAL A 56 -1.21 8.28 -13.36
N ILE A 57 -1.34 8.21 -12.03
CA ILE A 57 -2.60 8.49 -11.32
C ILE A 57 -3.01 9.94 -11.54
N ASP A 58 -2.06 10.87 -11.45
CA ASP A 58 -2.33 12.30 -11.64
C ASP A 58 -2.82 12.60 -13.07
N LEU A 59 -2.15 12.04 -14.08
CA LEU A 59 -2.56 12.15 -15.48
C LEU A 59 -3.95 11.54 -15.73
N LEU A 60 -4.22 10.35 -15.18
CA LEU A 60 -5.51 9.67 -15.38
C LEU A 60 -6.67 10.34 -14.64
N CYS A 61 -6.42 10.91 -13.46
CA CYS A 61 -7.47 11.40 -12.58
C CYS A 61 -7.62 12.93 -12.61
N GLY A 62 -6.54 13.66 -12.86
CA GLY A 62 -6.55 15.12 -13.03
C GLY A 62 -7.53 15.53 -14.14
N ASP A 63 -7.48 14.84 -15.28
CA ASP A 63 -8.41 15.07 -16.39
C ASP A 63 -9.87 14.77 -16.03
N ILE A 64 -10.12 13.73 -15.22
CA ILE A 64 -11.48 13.33 -14.78
C ILE A 64 -12.05 14.35 -13.79
N ILE A 65 -11.21 14.88 -12.89
CA ILE A 65 -11.61 15.85 -11.86
C ILE A 65 -11.83 17.23 -12.49
N SER A 66 -10.92 17.70 -13.34
CA SER A 66 -11.05 18.98 -14.05
C SER A 66 -12.25 19.03 -15.00
N SER A 67 -12.61 17.90 -15.61
CA SER A 67 -13.81 17.79 -16.46
C SER A 67 -15.13 17.92 -15.68
N ASN A 68 -15.10 17.74 -14.36
CA ASN A 68 -16.29 17.70 -13.51
C ASN A 68 -16.58 19.06 -12.84
N GLU A 69 -15.58 19.93 -12.68
CA GLU A 69 -15.70 21.26 -12.06
C GLU A 69 -16.23 22.35 -13.03
N GLY A 70 -16.14 22.12 -14.35
CA GLY A 70 -16.56 23.10 -15.37
C GLY A 70 -18.07 23.26 -15.56
N ASN A 71 -18.93 22.51 -14.85
CA ASN A 71 -20.37 22.46 -15.12
C ASN A 71 -21.27 23.08 -14.03
N ASP A 72 -20.68 23.64 -12.97
CA ASP A 72 -21.43 24.25 -11.86
C ASP A 72 -21.57 25.78 -11.96
N ASN A 73 -21.10 26.39 -13.06
CA ASN A 73 -21.11 27.85 -13.22
C ASN A 73 -21.94 28.33 -14.43
N MET A 74 -23.26 28.09 -14.43
CA MET A 74 -24.17 28.85 -15.30
C MET A 74 -25.57 29.08 -14.69
N GLN A 75 -25.79 30.32 -14.24
CA GLN A 75 -27.07 31.07 -14.05
C GLN A 75 -28.06 30.61 -12.97
N TYR A 76 -28.47 31.45 -12.02
CA TYR A 76 -29.31 32.63 -12.30
C TYR A 76 -29.17 33.73 -11.22
N SER A 77 -28.97 34.96 -11.69
CA SER A 77 -29.07 36.23 -10.96
C SER A 77 -30.51 36.75 -11.03
N GLY A 78 -31.02 37.32 -9.92
CA GLY A 78 -32.27 38.09 -9.85
C GLY A 78 -33.19 37.58 -8.73
N ALA A 79 -33.71 38.37 -7.80
CA ALA A 79 -33.74 39.82 -7.63
C ALA A 79 -33.91 40.14 -6.14
N ALA A 80 -33.40 41.31 -5.74
CA ALA A 80 -33.66 41.93 -4.44
C ALA A 80 -35.12 42.44 -4.33
N LEU A 81 -35.49 42.83 -3.09
CA LEU A 81 -36.71 43.54 -2.62
C LEU A 81 -37.87 42.59 -2.22
N ASN A 82 -38.44 42.58 -1.00
CA ASN A 82 -38.58 43.62 0.03
C ASN A 82 -38.52 43.03 1.45
N ALA A 83 -38.02 43.84 2.39
CA ALA A 83 -38.32 43.80 3.81
C ALA A 83 -39.67 44.48 4.06
N ASP A 84 -40.38 44.05 5.12
CA ASP A 84 -41.33 44.77 6.00
C ASP A 84 -41.98 43.68 6.90
N ASP A 85 -41.55 43.55 8.16
CA ASP A 85 -42.26 43.94 9.42
C ASP A 85 -43.66 43.29 9.59
N GLU A 86 -44.11 42.76 10.73
CA GLU A 86 -43.64 42.61 12.12
C GLU A 86 -44.57 41.58 12.82
N GLU A 87 -44.40 41.38 14.13
CA GLU A 87 -45.33 40.83 15.15
C GLU A 87 -45.23 39.36 15.64
N THR A 88 -44.28 39.18 16.57
CA THR A 88 -44.45 38.84 18.02
C THR A 88 -45.66 38.00 18.49
N ASP A 89 -45.39 36.90 19.21
CA ASP A 89 -45.43 36.77 20.69
C ASP A 89 -45.94 35.40 21.18
N GLY A 90 -45.36 34.85 22.27
CA GLY A 90 -45.96 33.68 22.95
C GLY A 90 -45.04 32.65 23.64
N TYR A 91 -44.44 33.03 24.78
CA TYR A 91 -43.99 32.26 25.98
C TYR A 91 -44.57 30.82 26.19
N GLU A 92 -43.99 29.82 26.90
CA GLU A 92 -42.93 29.72 27.94
C GLU A 92 -42.71 28.22 28.32
N THR A 93 -41.51 27.89 28.86
CA THR A 93 -41.27 27.08 30.11
C THR A 93 -41.71 25.59 30.17
N VAL A 94 -41.00 24.58 30.73
CA VAL A 94 -39.70 24.38 31.40
C VAL A 94 -39.53 22.85 31.58
N VAL A 95 -38.29 22.38 31.45
CA VAL A 95 -37.56 21.35 32.22
C VAL A 95 -38.24 20.03 32.63
N GLY A 96 -37.58 18.91 32.29
CA GLY A 96 -37.72 17.63 32.99
C GLY A 96 -36.58 16.67 32.63
N HIS A 97 -35.54 16.66 33.46
CA HIS A 97 -34.46 15.67 33.50
C HIS A 97 -34.99 14.27 33.86
N ASP A 98 -34.42 13.21 33.28
CA ASP A 98 -33.74 12.10 34.00
C ASP A 98 -33.68 10.77 33.20
N HIS A 99 -32.45 10.48 32.78
CA HIS A 99 -31.67 9.24 32.96
C HIS A 99 -32.34 7.85 33.09
N ALA A 100 -31.79 6.92 32.26
CA ALA A 100 -31.57 5.48 32.52
C ALA A 100 -32.83 4.56 32.54
N THR A 101 -32.88 3.36 31.96
CA THR A 101 -31.87 2.31 31.82
C THR A 101 -32.46 1.12 31.02
N VAL A 102 -31.58 0.36 30.35
CA VAL A 102 -31.53 -1.12 30.31
C VAL A 102 -32.52 -1.92 29.42
N LYS A 103 -31.89 -2.52 28.40
CA LYS A 103 -31.88 -3.92 27.94
C LYS A 103 -33.18 -4.68 27.60
N SER A 104 -33.05 -5.33 26.44
CA SER A 104 -33.34 -6.74 26.16
C SER A 104 -34.71 -7.16 25.62
N ALA A 105 -34.61 -7.78 24.45
CA ALA A 105 -35.12 -9.11 24.12
C ALA A 105 -36.55 -9.27 23.53
N ARG A 106 -36.51 -9.76 22.29
CA ARG A 106 -37.20 -10.96 21.79
C ARG A 106 -38.60 -10.81 21.19
N SER A 107 -38.62 -11.00 19.86
CA SER A 107 -39.53 -11.85 19.06
C SER A 107 -41.03 -11.79 19.33
N SER A 108 -41.83 -11.49 18.29
CA SER A 108 -42.68 -12.47 17.58
C SER A 108 -43.52 -11.81 16.47
N GLN A 109 -43.62 -12.47 15.30
CA GLN A 109 -44.67 -12.32 14.28
C GLN A 109 -46.08 -12.69 14.86
N PRO A 110 -47.24 -12.69 14.15
CA PRO A 110 -47.52 -12.48 12.71
C PRO A 110 -48.78 -11.66 12.33
N GLN A 111 -48.82 -11.26 11.06
CA GLN A 111 -49.92 -11.26 10.07
C GLN A 111 -51.33 -10.67 10.30
N SER A 112 -51.79 -10.07 9.18
CA SER A 112 -53.17 -9.95 8.69
C SER A 112 -54.01 -8.84 9.35
N SER A 113 -54.78 -8.00 8.65
CA SER A 113 -55.59 -8.27 7.47
C SER A 113 -55.92 -7.00 6.69
N ILE A 114 -56.11 -7.22 5.40
CA ILE A 114 -56.72 -6.35 4.39
C ILE A 114 -58.07 -5.79 4.87
N THR A 115 -58.32 -4.49 4.71
CA THR A 115 -59.52 -3.96 4.04
C THR A 115 -59.27 -2.52 3.58
N ASN A 116 -59.22 -2.34 2.26
CA ASN A 116 -59.31 -1.04 1.61
C ASN A 116 -60.65 -0.99 0.87
N ARG A 117 -61.50 -0.01 1.21
CA ARG A 117 -62.52 0.66 0.39
C ARG A 117 -63.31 1.56 1.35
N THR A 118 -63.49 2.84 1.10
CA THR A 118 -64.37 3.34 0.02
C THR A 118 -64.07 4.81 -0.29
N ARG A 119 -64.17 5.15 -1.58
CA ARG A 119 -63.98 6.47 -2.18
C ARG A 119 -65.07 7.45 -1.77
N HIS A 120 -64.71 8.72 -1.57
CA HIS A 120 -65.62 9.84 -1.86
C HIS A 120 -64.87 10.94 -2.63
N ILE A 121 -65.56 11.48 -3.62
CA ILE A 121 -65.15 12.49 -4.60
C ILE A 121 -65.86 13.80 -4.23
N SER A 122 -65.15 14.94 -4.27
CA SER A 122 -65.65 16.27 -4.69
C SER A 122 -64.57 17.32 -4.39
N SER A 123 -63.91 17.85 -5.42
CA SER A 123 -64.25 19.10 -6.15
C SER A 123 -63.84 20.37 -5.40
N GLY A 124 -62.78 21.02 -5.87
CA GLY A 124 -62.37 22.33 -5.35
C GLY A 124 -61.07 22.82 -5.95
N LYS A 125 -61.21 23.56 -7.06
CA LYS A 125 -60.22 24.38 -7.78
C LYS A 125 -59.04 24.88 -6.94
N SER A 126 -57.80 24.63 -7.39
CA SER A 126 -56.85 25.69 -7.75
C SER A 126 -55.51 25.10 -8.20
N SER A 127 -55.06 25.59 -9.34
CA SER A 127 -53.83 25.22 -10.04
C SER A 127 -52.60 25.58 -9.22
N LYS A 128 -51.81 24.58 -8.81
CA LYS A 128 -50.36 24.69 -8.60
C LYS A 128 -49.73 23.30 -8.71
N ALA A 129 -49.84 22.73 -9.91
CA ALA A 129 -48.93 21.67 -10.32
C ALA A 129 -47.54 22.30 -10.55
N ARG A 130 -46.48 21.56 -10.16
CA ARG A 130 -45.06 21.81 -10.48
C ARG A 130 -44.51 22.98 -9.64
N ILE A 131 -43.62 22.76 -8.67
CA ILE A 131 -42.20 22.40 -8.85
C ILE A 131 -41.72 21.70 -7.55
N LYS A 132 -41.49 20.38 -7.59
CA LYS A 132 -40.67 19.65 -6.59
C LYS A 132 -39.79 18.59 -7.27
N SER A 133 -39.38 18.85 -8.52
CA SER A 133 -38.60 17.92 -9.33
C SER A 133 -37.15 18.33 -9.54
N SER A 134 -36.72 19.52 -9.11
CA SER A 134 -35.31 19.94 -9.25
C SER A 134 -34.41 19.44 -8.12
N ALA A 135 -34.86 19.46 -6.86
CA ALA A 135 -34.04 19.05 -5.71
C ALA A 135 -33.78 17.52 -5.63
N ALA A 136 -34.74 16.70 -6.09
CA ALA A 136 -34.57 15.25 -6.13
C ALA A 136 -33.63 14.81 -7.27
N LEU A 137 -33.65 15.49 -8.42
CA LEU A 137 -32.71 15.20 -9.51
C LEU A 137 -31.28 15.64 -9.18
N THR A 138 -31.09 16.76 -8.49
CA THR A 138 -29.75 17.23 -8.09
C THR A 138 -29.13 16.33 -7.02
N THR A 139 -29.92 15.83 -6.06
CA THR A 139 -29.42 14.90 -5.03
C THR A 139 -29.11 13.50 -5.57
N VAL A 140 -29.89 12.98 -6.52
CA VAL A 140 -29.60 11.70 -7.20
C VAL A 140 -28.35 11.81 -8.09
N SER A 141 -28.20 12.93 -8.82
CA SER A 141 -27.01 13.20 -9.64
C SER A 141 -25.75 13.37 -8.78
N ARG A 142 -25.89 14.01 -7.61
CA ARG A 142 -24.82 14.17 -6.62
C ARG A 142 -24.38 12.84 -6.01
N ARG A 143 -25.32 11.99 -5.58
CA ARG A 143 -25.00 10.64 -5.08
C ARG A 143 -24.31 9.77 -6.14
N LYS A 144 -24.73 9.88 -7.40
CA LYS A 144 -24.08 9.19 -8.52
C LYS A 144 -22.62 9.67 -8.72
N ARG A 145 -22.34 10.97 -8.60
CA ARG A 145 -20.96 11.50 -8.64
C ARG A 145 -20.13 11.10 -7.44
N GLU A 146 -20.70 11.12 -6.24
CA GLU A 146 -20.03 10.67 -5.01
C GLU A 146 -19.63 9.19 -5.13
N GLN A 147 -20.52 8.34 -5.67
CA GLN A 147 -20.23 6.94 -5.94
C GLN A 147 -19.18 6.74 -7.04
N GLN A 148 -19.16 7.59 -8.08
CA GLN A 148 -18.12 7.55 -9.11
C GLN A 148 -16.75 7.97 -8.56
N ASN A 149 -16.71 8.97 -7.68
CA ASN A 149 -15.48 9.38 -7.01
C ASN A 149 -15.00 8.27 -6.05
N GLU A 150 -15.89 7.66 -5.27
CA GLU A 150 -15.55 6.53 -4.40
C GLU A 150 -15.01 5.34 -5.21
N SER A 151 -15.66 5.00 -6.33
CA SER A 151 -15.19 3.96 -7.24
C SER A 151 -13.83 4.29 -7.87
N LEU A 152 -13.58 5.56 -8.21
CA LEU A 152 -12.30 6.01 -8.74
C LEU A 152 -11.19 5.90 -7.68
N GLN A 153 -11.46 6.35 -6.45
CA GLN A 153 -10.53 6.23 -5.33
C GLN A 153 -10.18 4.77 -5.01
N ALA A 154 -11.18 3.88 -5.11
CA ALA A 154 -10.96 2.44 -4.96
C ALA A 154 -10.01 1.90 -6.04
N ALA A 155 -10.24 2.27 -7.31
CA ALA A 155 -9.38 1.86 -8.43
C ALA A 155 -7.95 2.42 -8.33
N ILE A 156 -7.78 3.68 -7.90
CA ILE A 156 -6.48 4.30 -7.63
C ILE A 156 -5.73 3.52 -6.55
N THR A 157 -6.42 3.23 -5.45
CA THR A 157 -5.82 2.50 -4.32
C THR A 157 -5.38 1.09 -4.74
N GLU A 158 -6.19 0.42 -5.55
CA GLU A 158 -5.85 -0.88 -6.14
C GLU A 158 -4.60 -0.80 -7.03
N LEU A 159 -4.48 0.25 -7.85
CA LEU A 159 -3.33 0.47 -8.71
C LEU A 159 -2.03 0.66 -7.92
N ILE A 160 -2.07 1.51 -6.88
CA ILE A 160 -0.92 1.73 -5.98
C ILE A 160 -0.52 0.41 -5.32
N ASN A 161 -1.50 -0.34 -4.79
CA ASN A 161 -1.23 -1.62 -4.16
C ASN A 161 -0.61 -2.62 -5.15
N HIS A 162 -1.12 -2.70 -6.38
CA HIS A 162 -0.60 -3.60 -7.41
C HIS A 162 0.90 -3.33 -7.68
N PHE A 163 1.29 -2.08 -7.90
CA PHE A 163 2.69 -1.76 -8.15
C PHE A 163 3.57 -1.87 -6.90
N SER A 164 3.02 -1.56 -5.72
CA SER A 164 3.73 -1.74 -4.45
C SER A 164 4.05 -3.22 -4.21
N HIS A 165 3.09 -4.12 -4.46
CA HIS A 165 3.31 -5.55 -4.40
C HIS A 165 4.36 -6.02 -5.39
N ARG A 166 4.33 -5.53 -6.64
CA ARG A 166 5.36 -5.88 -7.63
C ARG A 166 6.76 -5.39 -7.26
N ASN A 167 6.86 -4.23 -6.64
CA ASN A 167 8.11 -3.72 -6.09
C ASN A 167 8.64 -4.61 -4.95
N LEU A 168 7.76 -4.98 -4.02
CA LEU A 168 8.10 -5.93 -2.97
C LEU A 168 8.54 -7.28 -3.55
N ASP A 169 7.84 -7.80 -4.55
CA ASP A 169 8.18 -9.06 -5.21
C ASP A 169 9.56 -9.01 -5.87
N ALA A 170 9.93 -7.88 -6.50
CA ALA A 170 11.26 -7.69 -7.06
C ALA A 170 12.36 -7.74 -5.98
N ILE A 171 12.12 -7.08 -4.83
CA ILE A 171 13.04 -7.08 -3.68
C ILE A 171 13.17 -8.48 -3.08
N VAL A 172 12.05 -9.17 -2.87
CA VAL A 172 12.04 -10.55 -2.35
C VAL A 172 12.77 -11.48 -3.32
N ARG A 173 12.57 -11.29 -4.64
CA ARG A 173 13.23 -12.07 -5.68
C ARG A 173 14.75 -11.91 -5.63
N VAL A 174 15.28 -10.70 -5.56
CA VAL A 174 16.75 -10.49 -5.52
C VAL A 174 17.38 -11.09 -4.27
N ILE A 175 16.73 -10.96 -3.11
CA ILE A 175 17.20 -11.59 -1.86
C ILE A 175 17.19 -13.11 -1.99
N LYS A 176 16.07 -13.69 -2.43
CA LYS A 176 15.94 -15.14 -2.61
C LYS A 176 16.98 -15.68 -3.60
N MET A 177 17.16 -15.03 -4.74
CA MET A 177 18.14 -15.44 -5.75
C MET A 177 19.57 -15.37 -5.23
N THR A 178 19.91 -14.33 -4.46
CA THR A 178 21.23 -14.21 -3.83
C THR A 178 21.47 -15.33 -2.82
N LEU A 179 20.52 -15.57 -1.91
CA LEU A 179 20.65 -16.60 -0.88
C LEU A 179 20.69 -18.02 -1.49
N GLU A 180 19.93 -18.27 -2.56
CA GLU A 180 19.99 -19.54 -3.28
C GLU A 180 21.32 -19.75 -4.01
N LYS A 181 21.89 -18.70 -4.62
CA LYS A 181 23.25 -18.75 -5.20
C LYS A 181 24.28 -19.09 -4.12
N LEU A 182 24.22 -18.39 -2.98
CA LEU A 182 25.09 -18.62 -1.84
C LEU A 182 24.97 -20.04 -1.29
N ARG A 183 23.74 -20.51 -1.05
CA ARG A 183 23.45 -21.86 -0.57
C ARG A 183 23.99 -22.92 -1.53
N LYS A 184 23.73 -22.77 -2.83
CA LYS A 184 24.19 -23.72 -3.86
C LYS A 184 25.70 -23.80 -3.87
N ARG A 185 26.43 -22.67 -3.89
CA ARG A 185 27.89 -22.72 -3.93
C ARG A 185 28.47 -23.36 -2.67
N ILE A 186 28.00 -22.96 -1.49
CA ILE A 186 28.55 -23.48 -0.23
C ILE A 186 28.26 -24.98 -0.05
N THR A 187 27.06 -25.43 -0.46
CA THR A 187 26.65 -26.85 -0.29
C THR A 187 27.23 -27.75 -1.37
N SER A 188 27.41 -27.26 -2.61
CA SER A 188 27.94 -28.07 -3.73
C SER A 188 29.38 -28.49 -3.50
N THR A 189 30.15 -27.70 -2.74
CA THR A 189 31.49 -28.09 -2.25
C THR A 189 31.47 -29.39 -1.42
N LEU A 190 30.34 -29.78 -0.83
CA LEU A 190 30.23 -30.95 0.05
C LEU A 190 30.01 -32.28 -0.72
N THR A 191 29.51 -32.23 -1.95
CA THR A 191 29.31 -33.44 -2.76
C THR A 191 30.60 -33.82 -3.48
N TYR A 192 31.40 -34.68 -2.85
CA TYR A 192 32.64 -35.29 -3.38
C TYR A 192 32.48 -36.09 -4.69
N ALA A 193 31.27 -36.13 -5.27
CA ALA A 193 30.95 -36.92 -6.45
C ALA A 193 30.42 -36.01 -7.57
N GLY A 194 31.32 -35.48 -8.40
CA GLY A 194 31.02 -35.45 -9.84
C GLY A 194 31.31 -34.19 -10.64
N ASN A 195 31.71 -33.04 -10.10
CA ASN A 195 32.08 -31.88 -10.94
C ASN A 195 33.13 -30.98 -10.26
N HIS A 196 34.42 -31.22 -10.55
CA HIS A 196 35.59 -30.52 -9.99
C HIS A 196 35.87 -29.13 -10.58
N HIS A 197 34.85 -28.36 -10.97
CA HIS A 197 35.04 -27.08 -11.66
C HIS A 197 34.76 -25.82 -10.82
N GLU A 198 34.33 -25.95 -9.55
CA GLU A 198 34.08 -24.81 -8.69
C GLU A 198 35.22 -24.59 -7.70
N ALA A 199 35.85 -23.41 -7.76
CA ALA A 199 36.92 -23.03 -6.84
C ALA A 199 36.43 -22.94 -5.38
N PRO A 200 37.30 -23.25 -4.40
CA PRO A 200 36.95 -23.12 -2.99
C PRO A 200 36.57 -21.68 -2.64
N VAL A 201 35.56 -21.52 -1.77
CA VAL A 201 35.04 -20.20 -1.39
C VAL A 201 35.94 -19.52 -0.36
N PHE A 202 36.36 -20.27 0.67
CA PHE A 202 37.11 -19.74 1.80
C PHE A 202 38.52 -20.31 1.88
N LYS A 203 39.50 -19.45 2.15
CA LYS A 203 40.83 -19.86 2.60
C LYS A 203 40.91 -19.72 4.11
N VAL A 204 41.43 -20.77 4.75
CA VAL A 204 41.71 -20.84 6.19
C VAL A 204 43.14 -21.33 6.39
N PHE A 205 43.78 -20.90 7.46
CA PHE A 205 45.16 -21.30 7.79
C PHE A 205 45.12 -22.46 8.78
N ALA A 206 45.99 -23.45 8.59
CA ALA A 206 46.21 -24.49 9.58
C ALA A 206 47.47 -24.16 10.38
N GLU A 207 47.36 -24.08 11.70
CA GLU A 207 48.48 -23.83 12.61
C GLU A 207 48.80 -25.10 13.41
N LEU A 208 50.09 -25.37 13.57
CA LEU A 208 50.59 -26.52 14.32
C LEU A 208 50.84 -26.14 15.78
N ALA A 209 49.86 -26.42 16.64
CA ALA A 209 50.02 -26.36 18.09
C ALA A 209 50.30 -27.77 18.62
N ILE A 210 51.56 -28.25 18.49
CA ILE A 210 51.93 -29.63 18.82
C ILE A 210 51.34 -30.06 20.18
N PRO A 211 50.59 -31.18 20.25
CA PRO A 211 50.40 -32.22 19.21
C PRO A 211 49.16 -32.03 18.30
N ILE A 212 48.44 -30.92 18.41
CA ILE A 212 47.13 -30.69 17.79
C ILE A 212 47.26 -29.71 16.62
N VAL A 213 46.69 -30.06 15.46
CA VAL A 213 46.51 -29.13 14.34
C VAL A 213 45.23 -28.34 14.58
N THR A 214 45.34 -27.01 14.61
CA THR A 214 44.20 -26.09 14.74
C THR A 214 43.98 -25.34 13.44
N ILE A 215 42.73 -24.96 13.15
CA ILE A 215 42.36 -24.15 11.99
C ILE A 215 42.09 -22.73 12.48
N GLN A 216 42.66 -21.74 11.80
CA GLN A 216 42.50 -20.31 12.03
C GLN A 216 41.92 -19.63 10.78
N PRO A 217 40.76 -18.94 10.88
CA PRO A 217 39.89 -18.88 12.05
C PRO A 217 39.22 -20.25 12.35
N PRO A 218 38.79 -20.51 13.60
CA PRO A 218 38.05 -21.72 13.94
C PRO A 218 36.78 -21.85 13.09
N THR A 219 36.35 -23.09 12.82
CA THR A 219 35.15 -23.36 12.01
C THR A 219 33.90 -22.64 12.53
N ASP A 220 33.75 -22.52 13.85
CA ASP A 220 32.63 -21.81 14.48
C ASP A 220 32.62 -20.33 14.10
N GLU A 221 33.80 -19.70 14.01
CA GLU A 221 33.93 -18.32 13.59
C GLU A 221 33.55 -18.14 12.11
N VAL A 222 33.95 -19.07 11.24
CA VAL A 222 33.52 -19.09 9.82
C VAL A 222 31.99 -19.15 9.72
N GLN A 223 31.34 -20.02 10.51
CA GLN A 223 29.88 -20.14 10.54
C GLN A 223 29.19 -18.87 11.05
N ILE A 224 29.77 -18.23 12.08
CA ILE A 224 29.28 -16.95 12.62
C ILE A 224 29.39 -15.85 11.56
N LEU A 225 30.53 -15.73 10.87
CA LEU A 225 30.75 -14.71 9.84
C LEU A 225 29.81 -14.90 8.64
N LEU A 226 29.63 -16.14 8.19
CA LEU A 226 28.67 -16.47 7.14
C LEU A 226 27.23 -16.11 7.56
N SER A 227 26.86 -16.47 8.79
CA SER A 227 25.52 -16.16 9.33
C SER A 227 25.29 -14.64 9.41
N LYS A 228 26.31 -13.87 9.79
CA LYS A 228 26.27 -12.40 9.77
C LYS A 228 26.06 -11.87 8.35
N ALA A 229 26.76 -12.39 7.35
CA ALA A 229 26.61 -11.98 5.96
C ALA A 229 25.18 -12.23 5.44
N VAL A 230 24.62 -13.41 5.74
CA VAL A 230 23.22 -13.75 5.41
C VAL A 230 22.23 -12.81 6.09
N GLN A 231 22.45 -12.47 7.37
CA GLN A 231 21.61 -11.51 8.08
C GLN A 231 21.70 -10.11 7.46
N THR A 232 22.87 -9.68 7.01
CA THR A 232 23.05 -8.41 6.29
C THR A 232 22.23 -8.40 4.98
N ILE A 233 22.28 -9.47 4.18
CA ILE A 233 21.49 -9.60 2.95
C ILE A 233 19.98 -9.50 3.24
N ILE A 234 19.50 -10.22 4.26
CA ILE A 234 18.08 -10.20 4.66
C ILE A 234 17.68 -8.82 5.22
N SER A 235 18.59 -8.12 5.88
CA SER A 235 18.31 -6.80 6.47
C SER A 235 17.96 -5.73 5.44
N ILE A 236 18.36 -5.91 4.18
CA ILE A 236 18.01 -5.00 3.07
C ILE A 236 16.49 -4.84 2.93
N ALA A 237 15.74 -5.93 3.02
CA ALA A 237 14.27 -5.87 2.96
C ALA A 237 13.66 -5.03 4.09
N LYS A 238 14.31 -4.97 5.27
CA LYS A 238 13.85 -4.18 6.41
C LYS A 238 14.14 -2.69 6.25
N THR A 239 15.19 -2.35 5.51
CA THR A 239 15.60 -0.95 5.31
C THR A 239 14.78 -0.20 4.28
N ILE A 240 14.05 -0.92 3.41
CA ILE A 240 13.28 -0.29 2.34
C ILE A 240 11.94 0.19 2.90
N SER A 241 11.71 1.50 2.85
CA SER A 241 10.50 2.11 3.40
C SER A 241 9.27 1.64 2.63
N GLN A 242 8.22 1.22 3.36
CA GLN A 242 6.93 0.91 2.75
C GLN A 242 6.37 2.17 2.10
N TRP A 243 5.83 2.04 0.89
CA TRP A 243 5.22 3.16 0.16
C TRP A 243 4.15 3.80 1.06
N ASP A 244 4.41 5.03 1.51
CA ASP A 244 3.56 5.68 2.49
C ASP A 244 2.35 6.23 1.76
N LYS A 245 1.18 5.69 2.10
CA LYS A 245 -0.13 6.15 1.60
C LYS A 245 -0.39 7.63 1.90
N ASN A 246 0.40 8.26 2.77
CA ASN A 246 0.27 9.66 3.16
C ASN A 246 1.10 10.65 2.31
N ARG A 247 1.86 10.21 1.30
CA ARG A 247 2.74 11.13 0.55
C ARG A 247 2.05 12.04 -0.48
N LYS A 248 0.73 11.94 -0.64
CA LYS A 248 -0.09 12.96 -1.33
C LYS A 248 -1.18 13.52 -0.40
N ARG A 249 -0.76 14.44 0.47
CA ARG A 249 -1.50 15.67 0.77
C ARG A 249 -0.58 16.88 0.62
N VAL A 250 0.08 16.98 -0.53
CA VAL A 250 0.81 18.16 -1.01
C VAL A 250 0.64 18.11 -2.53
N SER A 251 0.05 19.07 -3.23
CA SER A 251 -0.43 20.40 -2.90
C SER A 251 -1.65 20.72 -3.76
#